data_AF-A0A7R8CXG3-F1
#
_entry.id   AF-A0A7R8CXG3-F1
#
_cell.length_a   1.000
_cell.length_b   1.000
_cell.length_c   1.000
_cell.angle_alpha   90.00
_cell.angle_beta   90.00
_cell.angle_gamma   90.00
#
_symmetry.space_group_name_H-M   'P 1'
#
loop_
_entity.id
_entity.type
_entity.pdbx_description
1 polymer ?
#
loop_
_entity_poly.entity_id
_entity_poly.type
_entity_poly.pdbx_seq_one_letter_code
_entity_poly.pdbx_strand_id
1 'polypeptide(L)'
;MENIISCGADGAPVMMGKEKGCLKLMKDENPEIILVHCVIHRENLVAKKITPPLNEVLRSVIKCINAIKANANFKRLFKQFCENKNADYVRLLLHIDGFQSGIA
;
A
#
# COMPACT_ATOMS: atom_id res chain seq x y z
N MET A 1 3.50 -27.68 -9.88
CA MET A 1 3.61 -26.38 -9.17
C MET A 1 4.82 -26.30 -8.22
N GLU A 2 5.80 -27.20 -8.37
CA GLU A 2 6.88 -27.45 -7.39
C GLU A 2 7.95 -26.34 -7.33
N ASN A 3 8.06 -25.50 -8.36
CA ASN A 3 9.01 -24.39 -8.41
C ASN A 3 8.43 -23.06 -7.89
N ILE A 4 7.21 -23.05 -7.35
CA ILE A 4 6.57 -21.86 -6.79
C ILE A 4 6.59 -21.95 -5.26
N ILE A 5 7.37 -21.07 -4.64
CA ILE A 5 7.50 -20.99 -3.18
C ILE A 5 6.37 -20.20 -2.52
N SER A 6 5.80 -19.22 -3.22
CA SER A 6 4.77 -18.35 -2.68
C SER A 6 3.89 -17.71 -3.75
N CYS A 7 2.63 -17.43 -3.41
CA CYS A 7 1.68 -16.71 -4.27
C CYS A 7 1.01 -15.56 -3.50
N GLY A 8 0.95 -14.38 -4.13
CA GLY A 8 0.27 -13.20 -3.61
C GLY A 8 -1.08 -12.98 -4.29
N ALA A 9 -2.15 -12.71 -3.54
CA ALA A 9 -3.45 -12.33 -4.11
C ALA A 9 -4.01 -11.03 -3.52
N ASP A 10 -4.72 -10.28 -4.35
CA ASP A 10 -5.37 -9.02 -4.02
C ASP A 10 -6.69 -9.16 -3.25
N GLY A 11 -7.08 -10.38 -2.85
CA GLY A 11 -8.32 -10.60 -2.12
C GLY A 11 -9.56 -10.77 -2.99
N ALA A 12 -9.44 -10.75 -4.32
CA ALA A 12 -10.57 -11.00 -5.21
C ALA A 12 -11.23 -12.37 -4.90
N PRO A 13 -12.58 -12.47 -4.94
CA PRO A 13 -13.29 -13.71 -4.63
C PRO A 13 -12.83 -14.92 -5.47
N VAL A 14 -12.46 -14.69 -6.73
CA VAL A 14 -11.92 -15.73 -7.63
C VAL A 14 -10.57 -16.29 -7.15
N MET A 15 -9.77 -15.48 -6.46
CA MET A 15 -8.49 -15.91 -5.89
C MET A 15 -8.67 -16.55 -4.52
N MET A 16 -9.53 -15.96 -3.69
CA MET A 16 -9.72 -16.30 -2.26
C MET A 16 -10.82 -17.32 -1.97
N GLY A 17 -11.52 -17.82 -3.00
CA GLY A 17 -12.62 -18.77 -2.83
C GLY A 17 -12.21 -20.01 -2.02
N LYS A 18 -13.03 -20.41 -1.05
CA LYS A 18 -12.72 -21.52 -0.13
C LYS A 18 -12.67 -22.90 -0.79
N GLU A 19 -13.47 -23.07 -1.84
CA GLU A 19 -13.60 -24.36 -2.55
C GLU A 19 -13.00 -24.31 -3.96
N LYS A 20 -13.28 -23.25 -4.71
CA LYS A 20 -12.86 -23.07 -6.12
C LYS A 20 -11.95 -21.86 -6.34
N GLY A 21 -11.38 -21.30 -5.26
CA GLY A 21 -10.45 -20.19 -5.38
C GLY A 21 -9.11 -20.64 -5.97
N CYS A 22 -8.50 -19.80 -6.80
CA CYS A 22 -7.19 -20.09 -7.37
C CYS A 22 -6.15 -20.46 -6.30
N LEU A 23 -6.07 -19.70 -5.20
CA LEU A 23 -5.10 -19.99 -4.14
C LEU A 23 -5.40 -21.31 -3.41
N LYS A 24 -6.67 -21.71 -3.31
CA LYS A 24 -7.07 -23.01 -2.75
C LYS A 24 -6.57 -24.14 -3.64
N LEU A 25 -6.82 -24.06 -4.95
CA LEU A 25 -6.34 -25.04 -5.92
C LEU A 25 -4.80 -25.14 -5.92
N MET A 26 -4.10 -24.00 -5.85
CA MET A 26 -2.64 -23.99 -5.73
C MET A 26 -2.13 -24.67 -4.46
N LYS A 27 -2.82 -24.46 -3.32
CA LYS A 27 -2.48 -25.09 -2.04
C LYS A 27 -2.76 -26.60 -2.03
N ASP A 28 -3.76 -27.05 -2.78
CA ASP A 28 -4.08 -28.47 -2.93
C ASP A 28 -3.05 -29.19 -3.81
N GLU A 29 -2.52 -28.52 -4.84
CA GLU A 29 -1.43 -29.06 -5.68
C GLU A 29 -0.04 -28.97 -5.01
N ASN A 30 0.21 -27.93 -4.22
CA ASN A 30 1.45 -27.75 -3.47
C ASN A 30 1.14 -27.32 -2.02
N PRO A 31 1.03 -28.26 -1.07
CA PRO A 31 0.74 -27.97 0.33
C PRO A 31 1.75 -27.02 0.99
N GLU A 32 2.98 -26.93 0.49
CA GLU A 32 4.04 -26.09 1.05
C GLU A 32 4.04 -24.65 0.52
N ILE A 33 3.22 -24.32 -0.49
CA ILE A 33 3.17 -22.96 -1.05
C ILE A 33 2.73 -21.93 0.00
N ILE A 34 3.46 -20.82 0.12
CA ILE A 34 3.10 -19.73 1.03
C ILE A 34 2.11 -18.79 0.33
N LEU A 35 0.92 -18.64 0.92
CA LEU A 35 -0.10 -17.72 0.42
C LEU A 35 -0.01 -16.39 1.16
N VAL A 36 0.19 -15.30 0.41
CA VAL A 36 0.34 -13.95 0.96
C VAL A 36 -0.80 -13.08 0.45
N HIS A 37 -1.38 -12.28 1.34
CA HIS A 37 -2.32 -11.25 0.91
C HIS A 37 -1.57 -10.00 0.46
N CYS A 38 -2.05 -9.36 -0.60
CA CYS A 38 -1.53 -8.07 -1.03
C CYS A 38 -1.72 -7.03 0.08
N VAL A 39 -0.60 -6.57 0.65
CA VAL A 39 -0.57 -5.57 1.73
C VAL A 39 -1.25 -4.28 1.27
N ILE A 40 -1.00 -3.85 0.02
CA ILE A 40 -1.59 -2.65 -0.57
C ILE A 40 -3.13 -2.74 -0.59
N HIS A 41 -3.67 -3.91 -0.96
CA HIS A 41 -5.12 -4.10 -0.95
C HIS A 41 -5.70 -4.01 0.46
N ARG A 42 -5.03 -4.63 1.46
CA ARG A 42 -5.45 -4.55 2.86
C ARG A 42 -5.40 -3.12 3.40
N GLU A 43 -4.33 -2.38 3.11
CA GLU A 43 -4.20 -0.98 3.50
C GLU A 43 -5.32 -0.13 2.90
N ASN A 44 -5.66 -0.31 1.62
CA ASN A 44 -6.78 0.39 0.98
C ASN A 44 -8.13 0.08 1.66
N LEU A 45 -8.38 -1.17 2.04
CA LEU A 45 -9.60 -1.54 2.78
C LEU A 45 -9.67 -0.87 4.17
N VAL A 46 -8.53 -0.75 4.85
CA VAL A 46 -8.45 -0.05 6.14
C VAL A 46 -8.65 1.45 5.98
N ALA A 47 -8.05 2.06 4.95
CA ALA A 47 -8.21 3.48 4.65
C ALA A 47 -9.69 3.86 4.43
N LYS A 48 -10.48 2.98 3.80
CA LYS A 48 -11.93 3.17 3.61
C LYS A 48 -12.74 3.14 4.92
N LYS A 49 -12.20 2.55 5.99
CA LYS A 49 -12.88 2.39 7.29
C LYS A 49 -12.28 3.27 8.39
N ILE A 50 -11.55 4.31 8.00
CA ILE A 50 -10.87 5.20 8.95
C ILE A 50 -11.87 6.02 9.77
N THR A 51 -11.58 6.26 11.05
CA THR A 51 -12.43 7.10 11.90
C THR A 51 -12.37 8.57 11.45
N PRO A 52 -13.41 9.39 11.70
CA PRO A 52 -13.41 10.80 11.28
C PRO A 52 -12.19 11.61 11.77
N PRO A 53 -11.74 11.52 13.03
CA PRO A 53 -10.56 12.26 13.49
C PRO A 53 -9.28 11.85 12.74
N LEU A 54 -9.12 10.56 12.48
CA LEU A 54 -7.95 10.07 11.76
C LEU A 54 -8.00 10.44 10.27
N ASN A 55 -9.20 10.48 9.67
CA ASN A 55 -9.39 10.97 8.30
C ASN A 55 -8.92 12.42 8.15
N GLU A 56 -9.23 13.27 9.12
CA GLU A 56 -8.84 14.68 9.09
C GLU A 56 -7.32 14.86 9.14
N VAL A 57 -6.65 14.11 10.02
CA VAL A 57 -5.18 14.07 10.08
C VAL A 57 -4.60 13.59 8.76
N LEU A 58 -5.13 12.50 8.20
CA LEU A 58 -4.66 11.96 6.91
C LEU A 58 -4.84 12.96 5.77
N ARG A 59 -5.99 13.64 5.67
CA ARG A 59 -6.22 14.70 4.68
C ARG A 59 -5.21 15.83 4.81
N SER A 60 -4.84 16.20 6.04
CA SER A 60 -3.83 17.24 6.30
C SER A 60 -2.45 16.78 5.82
N VAL A 61 -2.05 15.55 6.14
CA VAL A 61 -0.79 14.96 5.66
C VAL A 61 -0.75 14.90 4.13
N ILE A 62 -1.84 14.48 3.48
CA ILE A 62 -1.94 14.42 2.01
C ILE A 62 -1.79 15.81 1.39
N LYS A 63 -2.43 16.83 1.95
CA LYS A 63 -2.26 18.22 1.51
C LYS A 63 -0.80 18.66 1.60
N CYS A 64 -0.12 18.37 2.70
CA CYS A 64 1.30 18.67 2.87
C CYS A 64 2.17 17.94 1.83
N ILE A 65 1.95 16.64 1.63
CA ILE A 65 2.66 15.83 0.63
C ILE A 65 2.45 16.39 -0.77
N ASN A 66 1.22 16.74 -1.14
CA ASN A 66 0.90 17.30 -2.44
C ASN A 66 1.56 18.66 -2.67
N ALA A 67 1.62 19.52 -1.65
CA ALA A 67 2.33 20.80 -1.72
C ALA A 67 3.84 20.59 -1.94
N ILE A 68 4.45 19.64 -1.23
CA ILE A 68 5.86 19.27 -1.45
C ILE A 68 6.05 18.72 -2.86
N LYS A 69 5.15 17.86 -3.36
CA LYS A 69 5.25 17.28 -4.72
C LYS A 69 5.10 18.32 -5.82
N ALA A 70 4.25 19.33 -5.64
CA ALA A 70 3.95 20.34 -6.65
C ALA A 70 5.03 21.42 -6.80
N ASN A 71 5.83 21.68 -5.77
CA ASN A 71 6.75 22.82 -5.74
C ASN A 71 8.21 22.40 -5.52
N ALA A 72 9.10 22.75 -6.45
CA ALA A 72 10.52 22.40 -6.38
C ALA A 72 11.24 22.98 -5.14
N ASN A 73 10.87 24.17 -4.69
CA ASN A 73 11.43 24.77 -3.47
C ASN A 73 11.01 23.97 -2.23
N PHE A 74 9.74 23.55 -2.14
CA PHE A 74 9.30 22.70 -1.03
C PHE A 74 9.95 21.33 -1.04
N LYS A 75 10.23 20.73 -2.21
CA LYS A 75 11.05 19.50 -2.30
C LYS A 75 12.44 19.69 -1.71
N ARG A 76 13.10 20.80 -2.04
CA ARG A 76 14.44 21.10 -1.53
C ARG A 76 14.44 21.35 -0.02
N LEU A 77 13.47 22.13 0.48
CA LEU A 77 13.34 22.40 1.91
C LEU A 77 13.02 21.12 2.70
N PHE A 78 12.12 20.29 2.18
CA PHE A 78 11.81 18.99 2.77
C PHE A 78 13.05 18.09 2.85
N LYS A 79 13.84 18.02 1.78
CA LYS A 79 15.10 17.25 1.76
C LYS A 79 16.06 17.73 2.85
N GLN A 80 16.29 19.05 2.95
CA GLN A 80 17.16 19.62 3.99
C GLN A 80 16.64 19.34 5.40
N PHE A 81 15.33 19.44 5.60
CA PHE A 81 14.71 19.11 6.88
C PHE A 81 14.95 17.64 7.27
N CYS A 82 14.76 16.71 6.33
CA CYS A 82 15.00 15.28 6.55
C CYS A 82 16.48 14.99 6.83
N GLU A 83 17.40 15.61 6.08
CA GLU A 83 18.86 15.49 6.29
C GLU A 83 19.25 15.97 7.69
N ASN A 84 18.74 17.12 8.14
CA ASN A 84 19.00 17.66 9.48
C ASN A 84 18.45 16.76 10.61
N LYS A 85 17.49 15.89 10.31
CA LYS A 85 16.91 14.94 11.25
C LYS A 85 17.52 13.54 11.14
N ASN A 86 18.56 13.36 10.32
CA ASN A 86 19.12 12.05 9.98
C ASN A 86 18.04 11.04 9.58
N ALA A 87 17.05 11.47 8.79
CA ALA A 87 15.99 10.58 8.33
C ALA A 87 16.52 9.62 7.25
N ASP A 88 16.05 8.37 7.29
CA ASP A 88 16.42 7.33 6.32
C ASP A 88 15.98 7.69 4.89
N TYR A 89 14.90 8.47 4.76
CA TYR A 89 14.32 8.89 3.48
C TYR A 89 14.25 10.41 3.40
N VAL A 90 14.98 10.98 2.43
CA VAL A 90 15.08 12.45 2.23
C VAL A 90 14.29 12.96 1.02
N ARG A 91 13.54 12.08 0.33
CA ARG A 91 12.71 12.41 -0.83
C ARG A 91 11.39 11.64 -0.79
N LEU A 92 10.33 12.26 -1.27
CA LEU A 92 9.04 11.60 -1.45
C LEU A 92 9.09 10.66 -2.67
N LEU A 93 8.49 9.48 -2.53
CA LEU A 93 8.25 8.58 -3.66
C LEU A 93 7.20 9.21 -4.60
N LEU A 94 7.57 9.34 -5.87
CA LEU A 94 6.78 10.08 -6.86
C LEU A 94 5.58 9.30 -7.39
N HIS A 95 5.52 7.98 -7.18
CA HIS A 95 4.51 7.13 -7.80
C HIS A 95 3.99 6.05 -6.85
N ILE A 96 2.77 6.24 -6.37
CA ILE A 96 1.91 5.19 -5.80
C ILE A 96 0.50 5.55 -6.29
N ASP A 97 0.09 5.00 -7.43
CA ASP A 97 -1.20 5.30 -8.09
C ASP A 97 -2.43 4.78 -7.31
N GLY A 98 -2.24 4.18 -6.13
CA GLY A 98 -3.31 3.53 -5.36
C GLY A 98 -3.98 4.36 -4.27
N PHE A 99 -3.41 5.51 -3.85
CA PHE A 99 -3.92 6.23 -2.66
C PHE A 99 -4.87 7.39 -2.96
N GLN A 100 -5.01 7.80 -4.22
CA GLN A 100 -5.90 8.93 -4.57
C GLN A 100 -7.38 8.55 -4.68
N SER A 101 -7.69 7.27 -4.89
CA SER A 101 -9.08 6.81 -5.12
C SER A 101 -9.81 6.33 -3.86
N GLY A 102 -9.17 6.34 -2.68
CA GLY A 102 -9.72 5.78 -1.44
C GLY A 102 -10.36 6.79 -0.47
N ILE A 103 -10.44 8.08 -0.82
CA ILE A 103 -10.91 9.15 0.09
C ILE A 103 -12.04 9.98 -0.50
N ALA A 104 -12.75 9.43 -1.48
CA ALA A 104 -14.08 9.91 -1.89
C ALA A 104 -15.15 9.14 -1.12
#